data_AF-A0A965I606-F1
#
_entry.id   AF-A0A965I606-F1
#
_cell.length_a   1.000
_cell.length_b   1.000
_cell.length_c   1.000
_cell.angle_alpha   90.00
_cell.angle_beta   90.00
_cell.angle_gamma   90.00
#
_symmetry.space_group_name_H-M   'P 1'
#
loop_
_entity.id
_entity.type
_entity.pdbx_description
1 polymer ?
#
loop_
_entity_poly.entity_id
_entity_poly.type
_entity_poly.pdbx_seq_one_letter_code
_entity_poly.pdbx_strand_id
1 'polypeptide(L)'
;MTDPRASAIAEKIDIDPSKPLLIVDADEVLFQFMAAFLTFIEEKGHTFIFRSYALAGNVLAHKDGPPLERQNVSDLVTEFFEKRTREIPADLEAAPALNRLKLDGFQIVV
;
A
#
# COMPACT_ATOMS: atom_id res chain seq x y z
N MET A 1 0.91 -10.94 -15.85
CA MET A 1 -0.30 -10.53 -16.59
C MET A 1 -0.62 -9.13 -16.12
N THR A 2 -0.48 -8.11 -16.98
CA THR A 2 -0.76 -6.72 -16.60
C THR A 2 -2.25 -6.57 -16.34
N ASP A 3 -2.61 -5.93 -15.22
CA ASP A 3 -4.01 -5.58 -14.92
C ASP A 3 -4.52 -4.65 -16.02
N PRO A 4 -5.60 -5.00 -16.75
CA PRO A 4 -6.14 -4.16 -17.83
C PRO A 4 -6.51 -2.75 -17.37
N ARG A 5 -6.86 -2.59 -16.08
CA ARG A 5 -7.16 -1.28 -15.48
C ARG A 5 -5.90 -0.43 -15.36
N ALA A 6 -4.80 -1.03 -14.93
CA ALA A 6 -3.51 -0.35 -14.82
C ALA A 6 -3.01 0.12 -16.19
N SER A 7 -3.11 -0.73 -17.22
CA SER A 7 -2.76 -0.33 -18.60
C SER A 7 -3.64 0.83 -19.10
N ALA A 8 -4.95 0.77 -18.90
CA ALA A 8 -5.86 1.83 -19.33
C ALA A 8 -5.68 3.16 -18.59
N ILE A 9 -5.14 3.14 -17.36
CA ILE A 9 -4.77 4.36 -16.62
C ILE A 9 -3.44 4.89 -17.16
N ALA A 10 -2.44 4.03 -17.33
CA ALA A 10 -1.12 4.41 -17.81
C ALA A 10 -1.17 5.07 -19.20
N GLU A 11 -2.00 4.56 -20.11
CA GLU A 11 -2.19 5.14 -21.45
C GLU A 11 -2.76 6.57 -21.45
N LYS A 12 -3.35 7.02 -20.35
CA LYS A 12 -3.89 8.38 -20.20
C LYS A 12 -2.87 9.36 -19.61
N ILE A 13 -1.69 8.88 -19.22
CA ILE A 13 -0.65 9.70 -18.60
C ILE A 13 0.24 10.24 -19.70
N ASP A 14 0.19 11.55 -19.91
CA ASP A 14 1.07 12.24 -20.85
C ASP A 14 2.40 12.54 -20.17
N ILE A 15 3.48 11.92 -20.62
CA ILE A 15 4.81 12.07 -20.01
C ILE A 15 5.54 13.21 -20.71
N ASP A 16 6.03 14.18 -19.92
CA ASP A 16 6.82 15.30 -20.39
C ASP A 16 8.31 14.92 -20.36
N PRO A 17 8.94 14.62 -21.51
CA PRO A 17 10.34 14.17 -21.56
C PRO A 17 11.33 15.28 -21.17
N SER A 18 10.88 16.53 -21.03
CA SER A 18 11.72 17.64 -20.58
C SER A 18 11.85 17.72 -19.05
N LYS A 19 11.05 16.94 -18.31
CA LYS A 19 11.03 16.93 -16.84
C LYS A 19 11.56 15.60 -16.29
N PRO A 20 12.20 15.61 -15.11
CA PRO A 20 12.45 14.38 -14.39
C PRO A 20 11.12 13.76 -13.94
N LEU A 21 10.95 12.46 -14.21
CA LEU A 21 9.77 11.68 -13.81
C LEU A 21 10.00 11.04 -12.44
N LEU A 22 9.04 11.22 -11.53
CA LEU A 22 8.94 10.53 -10.25
C LEU A 22 7.69 9.64 -10.27
N ILE A 23 7.89 8.33 -10.10
CA ILE A 23 6.80 7.36 -9.91
C ILE A 23 6.73 7.07 -8.41
N VAL A 24 5.55 7.23 -7.83
CA VAL A 24 5.33 7.14 -6.39
C VAL A 24 4.33 6.03 -6.12
N ASP A 25 4.71 5.05 -5.31
CA ASP A 25 3.75 4.03 -4.86
C ASP A 25 2.70 4.66 -3.94
N ALA A 26 1.56 3.99 -3.76
CA ALA A 26 0.50 4.44 -2.87
C ALA A 26 0.63 3.82 -1.47
N ASP A 27 0.65 2.50 -1.39
CA ASP A 27 0.60 1.77 -0.13
C ASP A 27 1.92 1.90 0.63
N GLU A 28 1.83 2.29 1.91
CA GLU A 28 2.99 2.57 2.79
C GLU A 28 3.90 3.72 2.30
N VAL A 29 3.43 4.51 1.32
CA VAL A 29 4.12 5.73 0.84
C VAL A 29 3.20 6.95 0.95
N LEU A 30 2.03 6.92 0.31
CA LEU A 30 1.01 7.97 0.45
C LEU A 30 0.04 7.70 1.59
N PHE A 31 -0.13 6.42 1.94
CA PHE A 31 -1.07 5.96 2.93
C PHE A 31 -0.40 5.01 3.91
N GLN A 32 -0.81 5.08 5.18
CA GLN A 32 -0.32 4.23 6.26
C GLN A 32 -1.01 2.85 6.23
N PHE A 33 -0.75 2.10 5.16
CA PHE A 33 -1.34 0.79 4.90
C PHE A 33 -1.13 -0.17 6.08
N MET A 34 0.11 -0.29 6.58
CA MET A 34 0.42 -1.24 7.64
C MET A 34 -0.34 -0.93 8.92
N ALA A 35 -0.42 0.34 9.32
CA ALA A 35 -1.16 0.73 10.53
C ALA A 35 -2.63 0.30 10.46
N ALA A 36 -3.30 0.59 9.33
CA ALA A 36 -4.69 0.22 9.13
C ALA A 36 -4.88 -1.30 8.98
N PHE A 37 -3.97 -2.00 8.30
CA PHE A 37 -4.02 -3.45 8.11
C PHE A 37 -3.86 -4.19 9.44
N LEU A 38 -2.97 -3.73 10.33
CA LEU A 38 -2.79 -4.31 11.66
C LEU A 38 -4.07 -4.25 12.49
N THR A 39 -4.72 -3.08 12.55
CA THR A 39 -6.02 -2.95 13.24
C THR A 39 -7.07 -3.90 12.65
N PHE A 40 -7.14 -4.01 11.32
CA PHE A 40 -8.08 -4.90 10.65
C PHE A 40 -7.88 -6.38 10.99
N ILE A 41 -6.64 -6.88 11.05
CA ILE A 41 -6.39 -8.29 11.38
C ILE A 41 -6.55 -8.55 12.89
N GLU A 42 -6.29 -7.56 13.74
CA GLU A 42 -6.54 -7.63 15.19
C GLU A 42 -8.04 -7.76 15.50
N GLU A 43 -8.89 -7.01 14.80
CA GLU A 43 -10.37 -7.14 14.88
C GLU A 43 -10.86 -8.56 14.53
N LYS A 44 -10.07 -9.32 13.76
CA LYS A 44 -10.34 -10.72 13.37
C LYS A 44 -9.67 -11.76 14.28
N GLY A 45 -8.98 -11.32 15.33
CA GLY A 45 -8.32 -12.19 16.31
C GLY A 45 -6.91 -12.63 15.92
N HIS A 46 -6.36 -12.10 14.84
CA HIS A 46 -4.99 -12.37 14.41
C HIS A 46 -3.99 -11.42 15.08
N THR A 47 -2.71 -11.72 14.93
CA THR A 47 -1.62 -10.89 15.46
C THR A 47 -0.50 -10.79 14.43
N PHE A 48 0.23 -9.68 14.42
CA PHE A 48 1.39 -9.50 13.56
C PHE A 48 2.69 -9.51 14.34
N ILE A 49 3.76 -9.97 13.70
CA ILE A 49 5.11 -9.91 14.22
C ILE A 49 6.10 -9.45 13.15
N PHE A 50 7.04 -8.58 13.50
CA PHE A 50 8.01 -8.03 12.56
C PHE A 50 9.25 -8.92 12.45
N ARG A 51 9.18 -10.05 11.72
CA ARG A 51 10.36 -10.89 11.43
C ARG A 51 10.99 -10.58 10.06
N SER A 52 10.22 -10.01 9.15
CA SER A 52 10.66 -9.66 7.79
C SER A 52 9.73 -8.59 7.20
N TYR A 53 10.01 -8.15 5.98
CA TYR A 53 9.15 -7.20 5.25
C TYR A 53 7.91 -7.85 4.60
N ALA A 54 7.79 -9.17 4.60
CA ALA A 54 6.64 -9.85 4.00
C ALA A 54 5.45 -9.93 4.98
N LEU A 55 4.21 -9.87 4.49
CA LEU A 55 3.05 -10.16 5.35
C LEU A 55 2.94 -11.67 5.66
N ALA A 56 3.15 -12.51 4.65
CA ALA A 56 3.13 -13.95 4.80
C ALA A 56 4.26 -14.42 5.72
N GLY A 57 3.93 -15.28 6.68
CA GLY A 57 4.85 -15.72 7.73
C GLY A 57 4.90 -14.79 8.97
N ASN A 58 4.32 -13.59 8.87
CA ASN A 58 4.29 -12.59 9.95
C ASN A 58 2.88 -12.35 10.52
N VAL A 59 1.81 -12.70 9.79
CA VAL A 59 0.45 -12.77 10.35
C VAL A 59 0.27 -14.13 11.04
N LEU A 60 -0.04 -14.12 12.34
CA LEU A 60 -0.28 -15.30 13.17
C LEU A 60 -1.78 -15.50 13.40
N ALA A 61 -2.18 -16.76 13.57
CA ALA A 61 -3.58 -17.09 13.89
C ALA A 61 -4.09 -16.40 15.16
N HIS A 62 -3.22 -16.25 16.16
CA HIS A 62 -3.39 -15.49 17.40
C HIS A 62 -2.01 -15.21 18.00
N LYS A 63 -1.94 -14.50 19.14
CA LYS A 63 -0.69 -14.29 19.89
C LYS A 63 0.00 -15.62 20.19
N ASP A 64 1.29 -15.72 19.85
CA ASP A 64 2.13 -16.92 19.99
C ASP A 64 1.65 -18.17 19.19
N GLY A 65 0.67 -17.99 18.30
CA GLY A 65 0.16 -19.04 17.42
C GLY A 65 1.03 -19.26 16.16
N PRO A 66 0.70 -20.28 15.34
CA PRO A 66 1.39 -20.49 14.08
C PRO A 66 1.11 -19.35 13.08
N PRO A 67 2.04 -19.08 12.15
CA PRO A 67 1.75 -18.21 11.01
C PRO A 67 0.60 -18.74 10.17
N LEU A 68 -0.23 -17.84 9.67
CA LEU A 68 -1.24 -18.17 8.67
C LEU A 68 -0.59 -18.63 7.36
N GLU A 69 -1.28 -19.51 6.65
CA GLU A 69 -0.91 -19.87 5.29
C GLU A 69 -0.94 -18.63 4.38
N ARG A 70 -0.05 -18.61 3.37
CA ARG A 70 0.08 -17.49 2.44
C ARG A 70 -1.24 -17.11 1.78
N GLN A 71 -2.08 -18.09 1.44
CA GLN A 71 -3.38 -17.85 0.82
C GLN A 71 -4.30 -17.07 1.77
N ASN A 72 -4.41 -17.50 3.03
CA ASN A 72 -5.22 -16.79 4.04
C ASN A 72 -4.76 -15.34 4.24
N VAL A 73 -3.46 -15.08 4.22
CA VAL A 73 -2.94 -13.70 4.27
C VAL A 73 -3.31 -12.90 3.02
N SER A 74 -3.24 -13.51 1.84
CA SER A 74 -3.67 -12.88 0.58
C SER A 74 -5.17 -12.53 0.60
N ASP A 75 -5.99 -13.41 1.16
CA ASP A 75 -7.43 -13.21 1.28
C ASP A 75 -7.74 -12.08 2.27
N LEU A 76 -7.00 -11.99 3.40
CA LEU A 76 -7.10 -10.87 4.34
C LEU A 76 -6.74 -9.53 3.69
N VAL A 77 -5.67 -9.48 2.88
CA VAL A 77 -5.28 -8.26 2.17
C VAL A 77 -6.35 -7.84 1.15
N THR A 78 -6.91 -8.81 0.43
CA THR A 78 -8.00 -8.56 -0.53
C THR A 78 -9.23 -8.00 0.19
N GLU A 79 -9.67 -8.66 1.27
CA GLU A 79 -10.81 -8.22 2.07
C GLU A 79 -10.57 -6.83 2.69
N PHE A 80 -9.34 -6.56 3.14
CA PHE A 80 -8.95 -5.26 3.66
C PHE A 80 -9.13 -4.16 2.63
N PHE A 81 -8.58 -4.33 1.42
CA PHE A 81 -8.74 -3.33 0.37
C PHE A 81 -10.20 -3.20 -0.09
N GLU A 82 -10.99 -4.26 -0.10
CA GLU A 82 -12.41 -4.17 -0.42
C GLU A 82 -13.20 -3.36 0.61
N LYS A 83 -12.89 -3.51 1.90
CA LYS A 83 -13.72 -2.98 2.98
C LYS A 83 -13.20 -1.69 3.62
N ARG A 84 -11.88 -1.49 3.67
CA ARG A 84 -11.22 -0.45 4.49
C ARG A 84 -10.31 0.48 3.69
N THR A 85 -10.22 0.36 2.36
CA THR A 85 -9.39 1.27 1.53
C THR A 85 -9.65 2.75 1.80
N ARG A 86 -10.90 3.15 2.03
CA ARG A 86 -11.25 4.56 2.29
C ARG A 86 -10.87 5.05 3.69
N GLU A 87 -10.52 4.14 4.58
CA GLU A 87 -10.19 4.43 5.98
C GLU A 87 -8.67 4.46 6.22
N ILE A 88 -7.86 4.11 5.21
CA ILE A 88 -6.40 4.12 5.35
C ILE A 88 -5.95 5.57 5.57
N PRO A 89 -5.29 5.87 6.71
CA PRO A 89 -4.81 7.22 6.97
C PRO A 89 -3.81 7.66 5.91
N ALA A 90 -3.92 8.90 5.44
CA ALA A 90 -2.88 9.50 4.62
C ALA A 90 -1.63 9.76 5.47
N ASP A 91 -0.45 9.57 4.87
CA ASP A 91 0.78 10.06 5.46
C ASP A 91 0.80 11.59 5.41
N LEU A 92 1.04 12.22 6.58
CA LEU A 92 0.94 13.68 6.72
C LEU A 92 2.04 14.42 5.95
N GLU A 93 3.18 13.79 5.70
CA GLU A 93 4.34 14.39 5.03
C GLU A 93 4.41 14.05 3.54
N ALA A 94 3.72 12.99 3.08
CA ALA A 94 3.71 12.60 1.67
C ALA A 94 3.24 13.74 0.76
N ALA A 95 2.06 14.31 0.99
CA ALA A 95 1.54 15.39 0.14
C ALA A 95 2.42 16.66 0.16
N PRO A 96 2.88 17.16 1.32
CA PRO A 96 3.87 18.24 1.37
C PRO A 96 5.17 17.93 0.61
N ALA A 97 5.70 16.71 0.74
CA ALA A 97 6.93 16.31 0.05
C ALA A 97 6.76 16.29 -1.47
N LEU A 98 5.68 15.70 -1.96
CA LEU A 98 5.38 15.69 -3.40
C LEU A 98 5.16 17.09 -3.95
N ASN A 99 4.52 17.99 -3.19
CA ASN A 99 4.38 19.38 -3.60
C ASN A 99 5.73 20.10 -3.75
N ARG A 100 6.69 19.85 -2.85
CA ARG A 100 8.05 20.41 -2.97
C ARG A 100 8.74 19.89 -4.23
N LEU A 101 8.71 18.58 -4.48
CA LEU A 101 9.32 17.96 -5.67
C LEU A 101 8.66 18.45 -6.97
N LYS A 102 7.35 18.66 -6.97
CA LYS A 102 6.64 19.25 -8.10
C LYS A 102 7.10 20.69 -8.39
N LEU A 103 7.33 21.49 -7.35
CA LEU A 103 7.87 22.86 -7.49
C LEU A 103 9.32 22.85 -8.01
N ASP A 104 10.10 21.83 -7.66
CA ASP A 104 11.46 21.60 -8.17
C ASP A 104 11.47 21.09 -9.64
N GLY A 105 10.29 20.94 -10.26
CA GLY A 105 10.15 20.63 -11.68
C GLY A 105 9.90 19.16 -12.01
N PHE A 106 9.71 18.29 -11.01
CA PHE A 106 9.37 16.89 -11.26
C PHE A 106 7.95 16.73 -11.80
N GLN A 107 7.80 15.88 -12.81
CA GLN A 107 6.51 15.28 -13.13
C GLN A 107 6.28 14.10 -12.20
N ILE A 108 5.15 14.10 -11.48
CA ILE A 108 4.83 13.07 -10.49
C ILE A 108 3.68 12.23 -11.03
N VAL A 109 3.86 10.91 -10.99
CA VAL A 109 2.85 9.89 -11.31
C VAL A 109 2.70 9.01 -10.07
N VAL A 110 1.45 8.75 -9.71
CA VAL A 110 1.06 7.75 -8.69
C VAL A 110 0.37 6.62 -9.41
#